data_AF-A0A5F1XUH2-F1
#
_entry.id   AF-A0A5F1XUH2-F1
#
_cell.length_a   1.000
_cell.length_b   1.000
_cell.length_c   1.000
_cell.angle_alpha   90.00
_cell.angle_beta   90.00
_cell.angle_gamma   90.00
#
_symmetry.space_group_name_H-M   'P 1'
#
loop_
_entity.id
_entity.type
_entity.pdbx_description
1 polymer ?
#
loop_
_entity_poly.entity_id
_entity_poly.type
_entity_poly.pdbx_seq_one_letter_code
_entity_poly.pdbx_strand_id
1 'polypeptide(L)'
;MSAKNQTKKESKFLRAGNHLLESFLSAITLSSDKSKSPRVRKFFSKEDLKKIESCVSNSEKLHTGEIKVILEGNLPLFRILNGLKTKQRAEELFSERRIWDTEENTGILIYIQLVDKRIELLADRGIYKKIGQSTLDEICSKMETGFRSGNYLKSVIDAIEEFTKLLQKHFPAGKQNPNELSDRPELI
;
A
#
# COMPACT_ATOMS: atom_id res chain seq x y z
N MET A 1 -48.67 27.20 -54.89
CA MET A 1 -47.93 26.02 -55.40
C MET A 1 -46.49 26.43 -55.65
N SER A 2 -45.53 25.56 -55.30
CA SER A 2 -44.05 25.73 -55.33
C SER A 2 -43.47 26.71 -54.29
N ALA A 3 -42.37 26.42 -53.56
CA ALA A 3 -41.47 25.28 -53.55
C ALA A 3 -40.83 25.12 -52.15
N LYS A 4 -40.72 23.87 -51.69
CA LYS A 4 -39.79 23.44 -50.64
C LYS A 4 -38.40 23.35 -51.26
N ASN A 5 -37.43 24.11 -50.75
CA ASN A 5 -36.03 23.69 -50.54
C ASN A 5 -35.15 24.90 -50.23
N GLN A 6 -34.67 24.96 -48.99
CA GLN A 6 -33.30 25.38 -48.66
C GLN A 6 -33.03 24.93 -47.20
N THR A 7 -32.46 23.74 -47.05
CA THR A 7 -31.10 23.51 -46.50
C THR A 7 -30.97 23.93 -45.04
N LYS A 8 -31.22 23.08 -44.04
CA LYS A 8 -30.40 21.88 -43.67
C LYS A 8 -28.90 22.17 -43.67
N LYS A 9 -28.44 23.15 -42.87
CA LYS A 9 -27.01 23.32 -42.59
C LYS A 9 -26.67 24.06 -41.28
N GLU A 10 -27.31 23.72 -40.15
CA GLU A 10 -26.89 24.28 -38.84
C GLU A 10 -26.75 23.27 -37.68
N SER A 11 -26.73 21.95 -37.95
CA SER A 11 -26.67 20.95 -36.89
C SER A 11 -25.43 20.05 -36.93
N LYS A 12 -24.24 20.63 -37.16
CA LYS A 12 -22.97 19.86 -37.17
C LYS A 12 -21.76 20.49 -36.48
N PHE A 13 -21.88 21.64 -35.81
CA PHE A 13 -20.70 22.34 -35.27
C PHE A 13 -20.49 22.27 -33.74
N LEU A 14 -21.21 21.40 -33.02
CA LEU A 14 -21.08 21.26 -31.55
C LEU A 14 -20.68 19.85 -31.08
N ARG A 15 -20.13 19.01 -31.97
CA ARG A 15 -19.83 17.61 -31.64
C ARG A 15 -18.42 17.14 -32.04
N ALA A 16 -17.45 18.05 -31.99
CA ALA A 16 -16.04 17.76 -32.31
C ALA A 16 -15.05 18.15 -31.20
N GLY A 17 -15.52 18.45 -29.98
CA GLY A 17 -14.66 18.84 -28.85
C GLY A 17 -14.38 17.74 -27.82
N ASN A 18 -15.26 16.74 -27.66
CA ASN A 18 -15.15 15.77 -26.57
C ASN A 18 -14.31 14.53 -26.88
N HIS A 19 -14.00 14.26 -28.15
CA HIS A 19 -13.27 13.04 -28.51
C HIS A 19 -11.75 13.16 -28.35
N LEU A 20 -11.21 14.39 -28.27
CA LEU A 20 -9.79 14.67 -28.08
C LEU A 20 -9.39 14.71 -26.60
N LEU A 21 -10.29 15.12 -25.71
CA LEU A 21 -10.07 15.12 -24.25
C LEU A 21 -10.11 13.69 -23.67
N GLU A 22 -11.05 12.86 -24.12
CA GLU A 22 -11.13 11.45 -23.68
C GLU A 22 -9.90 10.63 -24.13
N SER A 23 -9.37 10.88 -25.34
CA SER A 23 -8.12 10.24 -25.78
C SER A 23 -6.87 10.75 -25.06
N PHE A 24 -6.86 12.02 -24.63
CA PHE A 24 -5.79 12.56 -23.79
C PHE A 24 -5.84 12.03 -22.35
N LEU A 25 -7.04 11.79 -21.81
CA LEU A 25 -7.22 11.21 -20.48
C LEU A 25 -6.98 9.69 -20.46
N SER A 26 -7.30 8.98 -21.55
CA SER A 26 -6.94 7.55 -21.70
C SER A 26 -5.43 7.36 -21.92
N ALA A 27 -4.70 8.36 -22.43
CA ALA A 27 -3.25 8.28 -22.58
C ALA A 27 -2.49 8.39 -21.23
N ILE A 28 -3.20 8.74 -20.14
CA ILE A 28 -2.65 8.74 -18.76
C ILE A 28 -2.96 7.41 -18.04
N THR A 29 -3.49 6.38 -18.71
CA THR A 29 -3.24 5.00 -18.26
C THR A 29 -1.83 4.58 -18.69
N LEU A 30 -0.84 5.29 -18.16
CA LEU A 30 0.52 4.80 -18.12
C LEU A 30 0.48 3.60 -17.19
N SER A 31 0.44 2.40 -17.77
CA SER A 31 0.88 1.16 -17.15
C SER A 31 2.38 1.32 -16.83
N SER A 32 2.67 2.16 -15.84
CA SER A 32 4.01 2.38 -15.33
C SER A 32 4.36 1.16 -14.50
N ASP A 33 5.39 0.46 -14.92
CA ASP A 33 6.14 -0.47 -14.08
C ASP A 33 6.49 0.25 -12.75
N LYS A 34 5.68 0.01 -11.72
CA LYS A 34 5.75 0.69 -10.41
C LYS A 34 7.08 0.43 -9.69
N SER A 35 7.87 -0.55 -10.15
CA SER A 35 9.22 -0.86 -9.65
C SER A 35 10.27 0.23 -9.95
N LYS A 36 9.89 1.25 -10.73
CA LYS A 36 10.75 2.37 -11.14
C LYS A 36 10.38 3.72 -10.54
N SER A 37 9.60 3.78 -9.46
CA SER A 37 9.35 5.06 -8.77
C SER A 37 10.68 5.64 -8.23
N PRO A 38 11.18 6.77 -8.76
CA PRO A 38 12.46 7.36 -8.33
C PRO A 38 12.46 7.76 -6.86
N ARG A 39 11.26 7.98 -6.29
CA ARG A 39 11.06 8.43 -4.91
C ARG A 39 11.29 7.31 -3.92
N VAL A 40 10.82 6.09 -4.18
CA VAL A 40 11.11 4.92 -3.32
C VAL A 40 12.62 4.72 -3.20
N ARG A 41 13.34 4.86 -4.33
CA ARG A 41 14.80 4.71 -4.40
C ARG A 41 15.59 5.75 -3.61
N LYS A 42 14.97 6.87 -3.23
CA LYS A 42 15.57 7.84 -2.30
C LYS A 42 15.65 7.30 -0.87
N PHE A 43 14.74 6.41 -0.50
CA PHE A 43 14.63 5.86 0.86
C PHE A 43 15.15 4.43 0.96
N PHE A 44 14.93 3.62 -0.09
CA PHE A 44 15.26 2.20 -0.13
C PHE A 44 15.95 1.84 -1.45
N SER A 45 17.17 1.31 -1.36
CA SER A 45 17.84 0.68 -2.49
C SER A 45 17.16 -0.63 -2.88
N LYS A 46 17.52 -1.19 -4.04
CA LYS A 46 17.06 -2.55 -4.41
C LYS A 46 17.51 -3.61 -3.43
N GLU A 47 18.68 -3.43 -2.81
CA GLU A 47 19.20 -4.34 -1.80
C GLU A 47 18.39 -4.26 -0.52
N ASP A 48 17.97 -3.06 -0.12
CA ASP A 48 17.13 -2.86 1.06
C ASP A 48 15.76 -3.53 0.90
N LEU A 49 15.14 -3.42 -0.28
CA LEU A 49 13.87 -4.11 -0.56
C LEU A 49 14.01 -5.64 -0.46
N LYS A 50 15.13 -6.19 -0.94
CA LYS A 50 15.42 -7.63 -0.80
C LYS A 50 15.67 -8.04 0.65
N LYS A 51 16.29 -7.17 1.45
CA LYS A 51 16.49 -7.41 2.90
C LYS A 51 15.14 -7.44 3.62
N ILE A 52 14.22 -6.54 3.28
CA ILE A 52 12.86 -6.54 3.84
C ILE A 52 12.12 -7.82 3.44
N GLU A 53 12.12 -8.18 2.15
CA GLU A 53 11.51 -9.44 1.65
C GLU A 53 12.08 -10.67 2.37
N SER A 54 13.39 -10.76 2.52
CA SER A 54 14.04 -11.88 3.22
C SER A 54 13.69 -11.90 4.71
N CYS A 55 13.51 -10.74 5.34
CA CYS A 55 13.14 -10.62 6.74
C CYS A 55 11.71 -11.09 6.99
N VAL A 56 10.76 -10.67 6.15
CA VAL A 56 9.37 -11.17 6.17
C VAL A 56 9.36 -12.68 5.97
N SER A 57 10.00 -13.17 4.91
CA SER A 57 10.06 -14.61 4.60
C SER A 57 10.64 -15.47 5.73
N ASN A 58 11.62 -14.94 6.49
CA ASN A 58 12.18 -15.65 7.63
C ASN A 58 11.30 -15.53 8.89
N SER A 59 10.59 -14.42 9.05
CA SER A 59 9.61 -14.21 10.13
C SER A 59 8.50 -15.25 10.04
N GLU A 60 7.89 -15.40 8.86
CA GLU A 60 6.71 -16.24 8.62
C GLU A 60 7.01 -17.74 8.69
N LYS A 61 8.28 -18.15 8.71
CA LYS A 61 8.64 -19.55 9.03
C LYS A 61 8.41 -19.91 10.49
N LEU A 62 8.23 -18.91 11.36
CA LEU A 62 8.23 -19.07 12.80
C LEU A 62 6.84 -18.90 13.42
N HIS A 63 5.87 -18.38 12.65
CA HIS A 63 4.50 -18.12 13.07
C HIS A 63 3.52 -18.22 11.90
N THR A 64 2.22 -18.36 12.18
CA THR A 64 1.14 -18.40 11.16
C THR A 64 0.56 -17.02 10.82
N GLY A 65 1.23 -15.94 11.23
CA GLY A 65 0.89 -14.59 10.78
C GLY A 65 1.57 -14.19 9.48
N GLU A 66 0.91 -13.32 8.73
CA GLU A 66 1.35 -12.83 7.41
C GLU A 66 1.62 -11.32 7.47
N ILE A 67 2.78 -10.87 6.99
CA ILE A 67 3.22 -9.48 7.08
C ILE A 67 3.34 -8.87 5.69
N LYS A 68 2.45 -7.92 5.38
CA LYS A 68 2.52 -7.15 4.13
C LYS A 68 3.14 -5.77 4.35
N VAL A 69 4.23 -5.50 3.63
CA VAL A 69 4.84 -4.16 3.57
C VAL A 69 4.41 -3.44 2.30
N ILE A 70 3.86 -2.23 2.44
CA ILE A 70 3.50 -1.35 1.32
C ILE A 70 4.22 0.00 1.46
N LEU A 71 4.96 0.35 0.42
CA LEU A 71 5.69 1.62 0.32
C LEU A 71 5.04 2.51 -0.73
N GLU A 72 4.38 3.58 -0.28
CA GLU A 72 3.71 4.55 -1.17
C GLU A 72 4.58 5.79 -1.39
N GLY A 73 4.99 6.00 -2.65
CA GLY A 73 5.89 7.07 -3.04
C GLY A 73 5.21 8.41 -3.33
N ASN A 74 3.90 8.45 -3.54
CA ASN A 74 3.12 9.68 -3.70
C ASN A 74 1.65 9.43 -3.38
N LEU A 75 1.02 10.27 -2.55
CA LEU A 75 -0.42 10.44 -2.68
C LEU A 75 -0.67 11.39 -3.87
N PRO A 76 -1.58 11.06 -4.79
CA PRO A 76 -1.98 12.01 -5.83
C PRO A 76 -2.45 13.32 -5.18
N LEU A 77 -2.03 14.48 -5.72
CA LEU A 77 -2.41 15.80 -5.16
C LEU A 77 -3.93 15.96 -4.97
N PHE A 78 -4.74 15.33 -5.84
CA PHE A 78 -6.19 15.36 -5.73
C PHE A 78 -6.74 14.64 -4.49
N ARG A 79 -6.02 13.64 -3.94
CA ARG A 79 -6.41 12.95 -2.70
C ARG A 79 -6.02 13.75 -1.45
N ILE A 80 -4.95 14.55 -1.52
CA ILE A 80 -4.54 15.48 -0.46
C ILE A 80 -5.59 16.59 -0.28
N LEU A 81 -6.15 17.11 -1.37
CA LEU A 81 -7.21 18.14 -1.35
C LEU A 81 -8.52 17.66 -0.70
N ASN A 82 -8.78 16.36 -0.68
CA ASN A 82 -9.97 15.75 -0.05
C ASN A 82 -9.77 15.40 1.44
N GLY A 83 -8.60 15.71 2.03
CA GLY A 83 -8.35 15.46 3.44
C GLY A 83 -8.25 13.97 3.81
N LEU A 84 -7.94 13.09 2.86
CA LEU A 84 -7.70 11.66 3.12
C LEU A 84 -6.58 11.52 4.15
N LYS A 85 -6.93 10.98 5.32
CA LYS A 85 -5.99 10.71 6.39
C LYS A 85 -5.19 9.46 6.02
N THR A 86 -3.89 9.44 6.31
CA THR A 86 -2.98 8.31 6.06
C THR A 86 -3.57 6.98 6.54
N LYS A 87 -4.21 6.97 7.71
CA LYS A 87 -5.02 5.86 8.21
C LYS A 87 -6.07 5.33 7.23
N GLN A 88 -6.89 6.19 6.62
CA GLN A 88 -7.92 5.76 5.67
C GLN A 88 -7.29 5.10 4.44
N ARG A 89 -6.13 5.59 4.00
CA ARG A 89 -5.38 4.98 2.91
C ARG A 89 -4.85 3.60 3.27
N ALA A 90 -4.35 3.42 4.50
CA ALA A 90 -3.96 2.11 5.00
C ALA A 90 -5.17 1.16 5.07
N GLU A 91 -6.34 1.62 5.54
CA GLU A 91 -7.57 0.82 5.61
C GLU A 91 -8.09 0.40 4.21
N GLU A 92 -8.03 1.31 3.23
CA GLU A 92 -8.31 1.01 1.82
C GLU A 92 -7.39 -0.11 1.32
N LEU A 93 -6.08 0.04 1.50
CA LEU A 93 -5.09 -0.92 1.04
C LEU A 93 -5.22 -2.27 1.75
N PHE A 94 -5.51 -2.27 3.05
CA PHE A 94 -5.77 -3.47 3.83
C PHE A 94 -6.92 -4.28 3.24
N SER A 95 -7.98 -3.58 2.83
CA SER A 95 -9.17 -4.17 2.21
C SER A 95 -8.91 -4.62 0.78
N GLU A 96 -8.35 -3.75 -0.06
CA GLU A 96 -8.07 -4.02 -1.48
C GLU A 96 -7.09 -5.18 -1.68
N ARG A 97 -6.08 -5.30 -0.82
CA ARG A 97 -5.09 -6.38 -0.85
C ARG A 97 -5.54 -7.63 -0.09
N ARG A 98 -6.75 -7.62 0.47
CA ARG A 98 -7.33 -8.73 1.23
C ARG A 98 -6.41 -9.25 2.34
N ILE A 99 -5.72 -8.33 3.03
CA ILE A 99 -4.78 -8.71 4.11
C ILE A 99 -5.54 -9.29 5.32
N TRP A 100 -6.84 -9.02 5.44
CA TRP A 100 -7.74 -9.62 6.42
C TRP A 100 -8.28 -10.99 6.01
N ASP A 101 -8.04 -11.43 4.77
CA ASP A 101 -8.59 -12.67 4.22
C ASP A 101 -7.54 -13.79 4.31
N THR A 102 -6.92 -13.92 5.49
CA THR A 102 -6.03 -15.06 5.79
C THR A 102 -6.79 -16.14 6.56
N GLU A 103 -6.40 -17.41 6.41
CA GLU A 103 -7.12 -18.54 7.02
C GLU A 103 -7.30 -18.35 8.54
N GLU A 104 -6.31 -17.77 9.21
CA GLU A 104 -6.31 -17.56 10.68
C GLU A 104 -6.67 -16.13 11.13
N ASN A 105 -7.00 -15.20 10.21
CA ASN A 105 -7.22 -13.77 10.51
C ASN A 105 -5.99 -13.13 11.21
N THR A 106 -4.81 -13.42 10.67
CA THR A 106 -3.49 -13.10 11.22
C THR A 106 -2.65 -12.21 10.28
N GLY A 107 -3.30 -11.41 9.44
CA GLY A 107 -2.63 -10.44 8.58
C GLY A 107 -2.21 -9.15 9.30
N ILE A 108 -1.02 -8.65 8.97
CA ILE A 108 -0.48 -7.35 9.37
C ILE A 108 -0.15 -6.53 8.12
N LEU A 109 -0.55 -5.27 8.10
CA LEU A 109 -0.09 -4.28 7.13
C LEU A 109 0.84 -3.28 7.80
N ILE A 110 2.05 -3.17 7.25
CA ILE A 110 2.99 -2.09 7.49
C ILE A 110 2.90 -1.13 6.30
N TYR A 111 2.13 -0.05 6.46
CA TYR A 111 1.97 0.96 5.42
C TYR A 111 2.87 2.17 5.69
N ILE A 112 3.62 2.58 4.67
CA ILE A 112 4.59 3.68 4.77
C ILE A 112 4.40 4.67 3.62
N GLN A 113 4.00 5.89 3.96
CA GLN A 113 3.94 7.00 3.03
C GLN A 113 5.27 7.76 3.02
N LEU A 114 6.06 7.61 1.96
CA LEU A 114 7.46 8.07 1.94
C LEU A 114 7.63 9.59 1.86
N VAL A 115 6.68 10.31 1.25
CA VAL A 115 6.76 11.77 1.08
C VAL A 115 6.65 12.49 2.42
N ASP A 116 5.61 12.14 3.19
CA ASP A 116 5.33 12.75 4.50
C ASP A 116 5.93 11.95 5.66
N LYS A 117 6.61 10.84 5.36
CA LYS A 117 7.18 9.88 6.33
C LYS A 117 6.17 9.40 7.38
N ARG A 118 4.91 9.22 6.96
CA ARG A 118 3.84 8.72 7.83
C ARG A 118 3.78 7.22 7.76
N ILE A 119 3.45 6.61 8.90
CA ILE A 119 3.42 5.17 9.07
C ILE A 119 2.07 4.82 9.68
N GLU A 120 1.47 3.74 9.19
CA GLU A 120 0.24 3.18 9.77
C GLU A 120 0.43 1.67 9.86
N LEU A 121 0.15 1.13 11.04
CA LEU A 121 0.19 -0.31 11.30
C LEU A 121 -1.24 -0.79 11.51
N LEU A 122 -1.70 -1.69 10.65
CA LEU A 122 -3.00 -2.34 10.80
C LEU A 122 -2.80 -3.82 11.03
N ALA A 123 -3.60 -4.40 11.90
CA ALA A 123 -3.62 -5.84 12.15
C ALA A 123 -5.06 -6.34 12.09
N ASP A 124 -5.22 -7.57 11.61
CA ASP A 124 -6.51 -8.22 11.60
C ASP A 124 -6.96 -8.58 13.03
N ARG A 125 -8.24 -8.91 13.18
CA ARG A 125 -8.95 -9.16 14.43
C ARG A 125 -8.30 -10.24 15.28
N GLY A 126 -7.70 -11.28 14.68
CA GLY A 126 -7.00 -12.33 15.40
C GLY A 126 -5.83 -11.77 16.20
N ILE A 127 -4.95 -11.03 15.52
CA ILE A 127 -3.78 -10.38 16.12
C ILE A 127 -4.19 -9.29 17.09
N TYR A 128 -5.13 -8.43 16.69
CA TYR A 128 -5.59 -7.31 17.52
C TYR A 128 -6.08 -7.78 18.90
N LYS A 129 -6.81 -8.91 18.95
CA LYS A 129 -7.28 -9.51 20.22
C LYS A 129 -6.15 -9.99 21.13
N LYS A 130 -4.96 -10.28 20.60
CA LYS A 130 -3.82 -10.83 21.37
C LYS A 130 -2.86 -9.75 21.85
N ILE A 131 -2.56 -8.76 21.01
CA ILE A 131 -1.55 -7.73 21.32
C ILE A 131 -2.15 -6.35 21.62
N GLY A 132 -3.38 -6.07 21.18
CA GLY A 132 -4.07 -4.79 21.40
C GLY A 132 -3.50 -3.61 20.60
N GLN A 133 -4.23 -2.48 20.64
CA GLN A 133 -3.84 -1.25 19.94
C GLN A 133 -2.57 -0.63 20.50
N SER A 134 -2.38 -0.64 21.82
CA SER A 134 -1.23 0.02 22.46
C SER A 134 0.10 -0.53 21.96
N THR A 135 0.20 -1.85 21.75
CA THR A 135 1.41 -2.47 21.20
C THR A 135 1.64 -2.06 19.74
N LEU A 136 0.60 -1.96 18.92
CA LEU A 136 0.73 -1.43 17.56
C LEU A 136 1.21 0.02 17.56
N ASP A 137 0.63 0.87 18.43
CA ASP A 137 1.00 2.27 18.56
C ASP A 137 2.47 2.44 19.01
N GLU A 138 2.94 1.59 19.94
CA GLU A 138 4.33 1.58 20.39
C GLU A 138 5.30 1.22 19.25
N ILE A 139 5.00 0.17 18.47
CA ILE A 139 5.83 -0.22 17.31
C ILE A 139 5.82 0.92 16.28
N CYS A 140 4.65 1.49 15.99
CA CYS A 140 4.50 2.61 15.06
C CYS A 140 5.36 3.81 15.46
N SER A 141 5.28 4.22 16.73
CA SER A 141 6.09 5.32 17.28
C SER A 141 7.60 5.08 17.18
N LYS A 142 8.06 3.85 17.43
CA LYS A 142 9.47 3.47 17.25
C LYS A 142 9.91 3.59 15.79
N MET A 143 9.07 3.11 14.86
CA MET A 143 9.33 3.25 13.42
C MET A 143 9.39 4.72 13.01
N GLU A 144 8.42 5.54 13.43
CA GLU A 144 8.38 6.97 13.12
C GLU A 144 9.63 7.70 13.63
N THR A 145 10.09 7.38 14.84
CA THR A 145 11.32 7.92 15.42
C THR A 145 12.55 7.59 14.58
N GLY A 146 12.67 6.33 14.14
CA GLY A 146 13.78 5.92 13.27
C GLY A 146 13.70 6.54 11.87
N PHE A 147 12.52 6.68 11.29
CA PHE A 147 12.29 7.38 10.02
C PHE A 147 12.64 8.87 10.08
N ARG A 148 12.33 9.53 11.20
CA ARG A 148 12.75 10.92 11.45
C ARG A 148 14.28 11.04 11.51
N SER A 149 14.95 10.01 12.01
CA SER A 149 16.41 9.93 12.12
C SER A 149 17.10 9.44 10.84
N GLY A 150 16.34 9.11 9.79
CA GLY A 150 16.87 8.60 8.51
C GLY A 150 17.21 7.10 8.50
N ASN A 151 16.87 6.37 9.56
CA ASN A 151 17.18 4.94 9.72
C ASN A 151 16.12 4.03 9.06
N TYR A 152 15.76 4.30 7.80
CA TYR A 152 14.58 3.71 7.14
C TYR A 152 14.55 2.17 7.13
N LEU A 153 15.58 1.53 6.55
CA LEU A 153 15.66 0.07 6.49
C LEU A 153 15.63 -0.53 7.90
N LYS A 154 16.46 -0.01 8.81
CA LYS A 154 16.54 -0.53 10.18
C LYS A 154 15.17 -0.48 10.87
N SER A 155 14.45 0.63 10.74
CA SER A 155 13.11 0.77 11.34
C SER A 155 12.11 -0.25 10.82
N VAL A 156 12.15 -0.61 9.54
CA VAL A 156 11.27 -1.64 8.97
C VAL A 156 11.65 -3.02 9.50
N ILE A 157 12.94 -3.35 9.51
CA ILE A 157 13.44 -4.64 10.01
C ILE A 157 13.14 -4.80 11.50
N ASP A 158 13.44 -3.80 12.33
CA ASP A 158 13.16 -3.83 13.77
C ASP A 158 11.67 -4.07 14.05
N ALA A 159 10.77 -3.46 13.28
CA ALA A 159 9.33 -3.64 13.42
C ALA A 159 8.89 -5.05 13.02
N ILE A 160 9.42 -5.59 11.91
CA ILE A 160 9.17 -6.98 11.51
C ILE A 160 9.62 -7.91 12.62
N GLU A 161 10.83 -7.75 13.16
CA GLU A 161 11.36 -8.58 14.25
C GLU A 161 10.53 -8.48 15.54
N GLU A 162 9.98 -7.29 15.85
CA GLU A 162 9.09 -7.11 16.99
C GLU A 162 7.76 -7.85 16.78
N PHE A 163 7.19 -7.75 15.57
CA PHE A 163 6.03 -8.56 15.18
C PHE A 163 6.35 -10.06 15.21
N THR A 164 7.51 -10.50 14.72
CA THR A 164 7.94 -11.90 14.76
C THR A 164 7.87 -12.46 16.17
N LYS A 165 8.42 -11.74 17.16
CA LYS A 165 8.43 -12.17 18.57
C LYS A 165 7.01 -12.29 19.14
N LEU A 166 6.14 -11.33 18.83
CA LEU A 166 4.75 -11.33 19.27
C LEU A 166 3.96 -12.48 18.63
N LEU A 167 4.11 -12.66 17.32
CA LEU A 167 3.42 -13.69 16.56
C LEU A 167 3.89 -15.08 16.92
N GLN A 168 5.19 -15.33 17.11
CA GLN A 168 5.69 -16.61 17.62
C GLN A 168 5.05 -17.02 18.95
N LYS A 169 4.83 -16.05 19.84
CA LYS A 169 4.24 -16.29 21.16
C LYS A 169 2.75 -16.66 21.08
N HIS A 170 2.01 -16.04 20.16
CA HIS A 170 0.55 -16.12 20.12
C HIS A 170 0.00 -17.01 18.99
N PHE A 171 0.78 -17.21 17.95
CA PHE A 171 0.45 -17.88 16.69
C PHE A 171 1.67 -18.66 16.17
N PRO A 172 2.25 -19.60 16.96
CA PRO A 172 3.46 -20.33 16.57
C PRO A 172 3.23 -21.16 15.29
N ALA A 173 4.27 -21.29 14.45
CA ALA A 173 4.16 -22.03 13.19
C ALA A 173 3.70 -23.48 13.39
N GLY A 174 2.72 -23.89 12.59
CA GLY A 174 2.28 -25.28 12.48
C GLY A 174 3.15 -26.12 11.53
N LYS A 175 2.75 -27.39 11.32
CA LYS A 175 3.44 -28.29 10.37
C LYS A 175 3.32 -27.86 8.91
N GLN A 176 2.29 -27.08 8.59
CA GLN A 176 2.06 -26.48 7.29
C GLN A 176 1.80 -25.00 7.55
N ASN A 177 2.60 -24.15 6.92
CA ASN A 177 2.40 -22.71 6.93
C ASN A 177 2.62 -22.23 5.48
N PRO A 178 1.61 -22.38 4.60
CA PRO A 178 1.72 -21.85 3.25
C PRO A 178 1.80 -20.32 3.32
N ASN A 179 2.63 -19.73 2.48
CA ASN A 179 2.68 -18.28 2.34
C ASN A 179 1.40 -17.80 1.61
N GLU A 180 0.56 -17.04 2.31
CA GLU A 180 -0.72 -16.55 1.81
C GLU A 180 -0.57 -15.16 1.15
N LEU A 181 0.36 -14.33 1.65
CA LEU A 181 0.65 -12.98 1.15
C LEU A 181 2.11 -12.85 0.72
N SER A 182 2.35 -12.37 -0.51
CA SER A 182 3.72 -12.18 -1.00
C SER A 182 4.59 -11.31 -0.07
N ASP A 183 5.72 -11.89 0.37
CA ASP A 183 6.79 -11.29 1.20
C ASP A 183 7.41 -10.03 0.62
N ARG A 184 7.29 -9.88 -0.71
CA ARG A 184 7.92 -8.77 -1.41
C ARG A 184 7.21 -7.46 -1.06
N PRO A 185 7.97 -6.41 -0.67
CA PRO A 185 7.41 -5.07 -0.49
C PRO A 185 6.69 -4.59 -1.75
N GLU A 186 5.44 -4.19 -1.60
CA GLU A 186 4.68 -3.61 -2.71
C GLU A 186 5.01 -2.12 -2.83
N LEU A 187 5.34 -1.67 -4.05
CA LEU A 187 5.64 -0.28 -4.35
C LEU A 187 4.45 0.34 -5.08
N ILE A 188 3.89 1.41 -4.52
CA ILE A 188 2.73 2.11 -5.09
C ILE A 188 2.96 3.61 -5.29
#